data_AF-V9GIA1-F1
#
_entry.id   AF-V9GIA1-F1
#
_cell.length_a   1.000
_cell.length_b   1.000
_cell.length_c   1.000
_cell.angle_alpha   90.00
_cell.angle_beta   90.00
_cell.angle_gamma   90.00
#
_symmetry.space_group_name_H-M   'P 1'
#
loop_
_entity.id
_entity.type
_entity.pdbx_description
1 polymer ?
#
loop_
_entity_poly.entity_id
_entity_poly.type
_entity_poly.pdbx_seq_one_letter_code
_entity_poly.pdbx_strand_id
1 'polypeptide(L)'
;MAAENLAVPNSTIADFTPLPIEDVMYVARSEGMHPSYTISIPQSAEGVYTLSAYPPKAQDEATMHIDQYSGAVLADYRYDHYGVVGKAVALGITLHKGTQFGILNQILSLLICLGIILIAVSGLYLWWKRKPDRSLGAPKAADISPRNLRYLLWILIGFGILFPLVGLSLIIVWLIDRFIVRKVPAVKTFFNA
;
A
#
# COMPACT_ATOMS: atom_id res chain seq x y z
N MET A 1 3.13 22.15 10.45
CA MET A 1 3.93 20.96 10.07
C MET A 1 2.95 19.79 10.00
N ALA A 2 3.05 18.93 8.98
CA ALA A 2 2.08 17.85 8.80
C ALA A 2 2.30 16.75 9.85
N ALA A 3 1.22 16.19 10.40
CA ALA A 3 1.29 15.26 11.52
C ALA A 3 2.17 14.03 11.27
N GLU A 4 2.20 13.53 10.04
CA GLU A 4 3.01 12.37 9.64
C GLU A 4 4.53 12.59 9.75
N ASN A 5 4.99 13.82 9.97
CA ASN A 5 6.42 14.14 10.12
C ASN A 5 6.80 14.50 11.57
N LEU A 6 5.84 14.44 12.51
CA LEU A 6 6.08 14.80 13.91
C LEU A 6 6.61 13.60 14.69
N ALA A 7 7.61 13.83 15.53
CA ALA A 7 8.09 12.84 16.48
C ALA A 7 7.03 12.60 17.57
N VAL A 8 6.97 11.36 18.05
CA VAL A 8 6.15 11.02 19.22
C VAL A 8 6.68 11.82 20.42
N PRO A 9 5.83 12.53 21.17
CA PRO A 9 6.26 13.25 22.36
C PRO A 9 6.70 12.28 23.46
N ASN A 10 7.68 12.69 24.27
CA ASN A 10 8.13 11.91 25.42
C ASN A 10 7.34 12.31 26.66
N SER A 11 7.14 11.34 27.56
CA SER A 11 6.66 11.61 28.90
C SER A 11 7.78 12.27 29.73
N THR A 12 7.41 13.31 30.47
CA THR A 12 8.39 14.17 31.17
C THR A 12 8.40 13.97 32.69
N ILE A 13 7.51 13.13 33.24
CA ILE A 13 7.27 13.05 34.68
C ILE A 13 7.42 11.61 35.19
N ALA A 14 8.65 11.12 35.35
CA ALA A 14 8.91 9.71 35.68
C ALA A 14 8.65 9.30 37.15
N ASP A 15 8.26 10.23 38.02
CA ASP A 15 8.17 10.01 39.47
C ASP A 15 6.82 9.45 39.97
N PHE A 16 5.87 9.17 39.06
CA PHE A 16 4.54 8.66 39.41
C PHE A 16 4.32 7.22 38.94
N THR A 17 3.34 6.55 39.53
CA THR A 17 2.82 5.28 38.99
C THR A 17 2.15 5.51 37.64
N PRO A 18 2.41 4.66 36.62
CA PRO A 18 1.73 4.74 35.35
C PRO A 18 0.20 4.69 35.51
N LEU A 19 -0.48 5.50 34.72
CA LEU A 19 -1.92 5.64 34.70
C LEU A 19 -2.56 4.30 34.28
N PRO A 20 -3.61 3.81 34.97
CA PRO A 20 -4.30 2.60 34.55
C PRO A 20 -4.98 2.79 33.19
N ILE A 21 -5.12 1.69 32.45
CA ILE A 21 -5.67 1.72 31.08
C ILE A 21 -7.10 2.25 31.06
N GLU A 22 -7.87 1.99 32.11
CA GLU A 22 -9.25 2.46 32.27
C GLU A 22 -9.35 3.99 32.24
N ASP A 23 -8.39 4.68 32.86
CA ASP A 23 -8.32 6.14 32.89
C ASP A 23 -7.88 6.69 31.53
N VAL A 24 -6.93 6.03 30.87
CA VAL A 24 -6.54 6.35 29.47
C VAL A 24 -7.76 6.22 28.54
N MET A 25 -8.56 5.16 28.70
CA MET A 25 -9.80 4.96 27.95
C MET A 25 -10.87 6.02 28.28
N TYR A 26 -10.91 6.50 29.52
CA TYR A 26 -11.78 7.61 29.92
C TYR A 26 -11.39 8.90 29.19
N VAL A 27 -10.10 9.27 29.22
CA VAL A 27 -9.56 10.45 28.51
C VAL A 27 -9.84 10.34 27.01
N ALA A 28 -9.57 9.19 26.40
CA ALA A 28 -9.84 8.97 24.97
C ALA A 28 -11.32 9.21 24.61
N ARG A 29 -12.25 8.76 25.47
CA ARG A 29 -13.69 8.97 25.26
C ARG A 29 -14.11 10.42 25.47
N SER A 30 -13.55 11.12 26.45
CA SER A 30 -13.86 12.54 26.67
C SER A 30 -13.38 13.43 25.53
N GLU A 31 -12.25 13.06 24.90
CA GLU A 31 -11.67 13.75 23.74
C GLU A 31 -12.28 13.32 22.39
N GLY A 32 -13.41 12.61 22.42
CA GLY A 32 -14.15 12.23 21.21
C GLY A 32 -13.40 11.26 20.29
N MET A 33 -12.53 10.40 20.83
CA MET A 33 -11.84 9.38 20.04
C MET A 33 -12.84 8.34 19.49
N HIS A 34 -12.70 7.98 18.22
CA HIS A 34 -13.58 6.98 17.60
C HIS A 34 -13.41 5.60 18.28
N PRO A 35 -14.48 4.87 18.63
CA PRO A 35 -14.40 3.65 19.47
C PRO A 35 -13.54 2.50 18.92
N SER A 36 -13.18 2.54 17.63
CA SER A 36 -12.32 1.54 16.98
C SER A 36 -10.82 1.80 17.16
N TYR A 37 -10.43 2.55 18.19
CA TYR A 37 -9.02 2.82 18.46
C TYR A 37 -8.31 1.59 19.02
N THR A 38 -7.02 1.48 18.74
CA THR A 38 -6.11 0.54 19.41
C THR A 38 -5.19 1.33 20.34
N ILE A 39 -4.93 0.81 21.54
CA ILE A 39 -4.03 1.41 22.51
C ILE A 39 -2.68 0.67 22.45
N SER A 40 -1.61 1.42 22.21
CA SER A 40 -0.23 0.95 22.37
C SER A 40 0.31 1.43 23.72
N ILE A 41 0.75 0.49 24.54
CA ILE A 41 1.27 0.74 25.88
C ILE A 41 2.73 1.21 25.79
N PRO A 42 3.15 2.20 26.60
CA PRO A 42 4.56 2.62 26.66
C PRO A 42 5.46 1.45 27.09
N GLN A 43 6.62 1.31 26.43
CA GLN A 43 7.62 0.28 26.76
C GLN A 43 8.79 0.81 27.61
N SER A 44 8.87 2.11 27.82
CA SER A 44 9.92 2.79 28.59
C SER A 44 9.31 3.84 29.51
N ALA A 45 10.10 4.28 30.51
CA ALA A 45 9.69 5.35 31.44
C ALA A 45 9.44 6.70 30.75
N GLU A 46 10.05 6.95 29.59
CA GLU A 46 9.81 8.16 28.79
C GLU A 46 8.71 7.97 27.73
N GLY A 47 8.14 6.76 27.63
CA GLY A 47 7.11 6.43 26.65
C GLY A 47 5.76 7.11 26.92
N VAL A 48 4.87 7.04 25.94
CA VAL A 48 3.50 7.57 26.04
C VAL A 48 2.50 6.52 25.58
N TYR A 49 1.27 6.59 26.10
CA TYR A 49 0.16 5.81 25.53
C TYR A 49 -0.16 6.37 24.15
N THR A 50 -0.16 5.51 23.14
CA THR A 50 -0.49 5.91 21.76
C THR A 50 -1.79 5.25 21.35
N LEU A 51 -2.80 6.06 21.06
CA LEU A 51 -4.11 5.62 20.62
C LEU A 51 -4.25 5.91 19.13
N SER A 52 -4.54 4.89 18.33
CA SER A 52 -4.72 5.04 16.89
C SER A 52 -6.06 4.48 16.47
N ALA A 53 -6.93 5.32 15.89
CA ALA A 53 -8.19 4.90 15.28
C ALA A 53 -8.09 4.99 13.76
N TYR A 54 -8.50 3.90 13.10
CA TYR A 54 -8.64 3.83 11.64
C TYR A 54 -10.07 3.43 11.25
N PRO A 55 -11.06 4.33 11.40
CA PRO A 55 -12.45 4.02 11.10
C PRO A 55 -12.68 3.76 9.59
N PRO A 56 -13.91 3.40 9.19
CA PRO A 56 -14.23 3.14 7.79
C PRO A 56 -13.95 4.31 6.84
N LYS A 57 -14.04 5.55 7.32
CA LYS A 57 -13.76 6.77 6.56
C LYS A 57 -12.43 7.39 7.00
N ALA A 58 -11.65 7.84 6.02
CA ALA A 58 -10.35 8.44 6.26
C ALA A 58 -10.45 9.72 7.12
N GLN A 59 -11.54 10.47 6.97
CA GLN A 59 -11.79 11.72 7.68
C GLN A 59 -11.92 11.54 9.19
N ASP A 60 -12.29 10.33 9.62
CA ASP A 60 -12.50 10.00 11.03
C ASP A 60 -11.22 9.40 11.66
N GLU A 61 -10.12 9.30 10.91
CA GLU A 61 -8.83 8.84 11.43
C GLU A 61 -8.27 9.81 12.48
N ALA A 62 -7.73 9.22 13.53
CA ALA A 62 -7.17 9.96 14.65
C ALA A 62 -6.02 9.18 15.28
N THR A 63 -4.98 9.90 15.71
CA THR A 63 -3.88 9.39 16.52
C THR A 63 -3.64 10.35 17.67
N MET A 64 -3.71 9.84 18.90
CA MET A 64 -3.55 10.62 20.11
C MET A 64 -2.43 10.03 20.97
N HIS A 65 -1.61 10.90 21.55
CA HIS A 65 -0.55 10.52 22.48
C HIS A 65 -0.88 11.08 23.86
N ILE A 66 -0.99 10.21 24.86
CA ILE A 66 -1.34 10.53 26.23
C ILE A 66 -0.15 10.23 27.12
N ASP A 67 0.21 11.21 27.95
CA ASP A 67 1.27 11.08 28.94
C ASP A 67 0.95 9.96 29.94
N GLN A 68 1.92 9.06 30.16
CA GLN A 68 1.68 7.85 30.93
C GLN A 68 1.53 8.08 32.45
N TYR A 69 1.85 9.27 32.95
CA TYR A 69 1.83 9.57 34.38
C TYR A 69 0.79 10.62 34.75
N SER A 70 0.71 11.72 34.00
CA SER A 70 -0.23 12.81 34.24
C SER A 70 -1.59 12.62 33.58
N GLY A 71 -1.68 11.74 32.57
CA GLY A 71 -2.88 11.60 31.73
C GLY A 71 -3.13 12.78 30.80
N ALA A 72 -2.19 13.73 30.69
CA ALA A 72 -2.30 14.86 29.77
C ALA A 72 -2.22 14.39 28.31
N VAL A 73 -3.06 14.96 27.45
CA VAL A 73 -2.97 14.75 26.00
C VAL A 73 -1.80 15.57 25.47
N LEU A 74 -0.73 14.89 25.09
CA LEU A 74 0.50 15.53 24.59
C LEU A 74 0.42 15.85 23.10
N ALA A 75 -0.34 15.06 22.34
CA ALA A 75 -0.61 15.32 20.94
C ALA A 75 -1.94 14.69 20.50
N ASP A 76 -2.68 15.41 19.66
CA ASP A 76 -3.89 14.92 19.01
C ASP A 76 -3.84 15.24 17.49
N TYR A 77 -3.58 14.21 16.70
CA TYR A 77 -3.53 14.29 15.26
C TYR A 77 -4.80 13.70 14.65
N ARG A 78 -5.54 14.54 13.91
CA ARG A 78 -6.73 14.14 13.16
C ARG A 78 -6.42 14.22 11.67
N TYR A 79 -7.31 13.67 10.85
CA TYR A 79 -7.21 13.76 9.39
C TYR A 79 -6.90 15.18 8.89
N ASP A 80 -7.47 16.21 9.53
CA ASP A 80 -7.23 17.61 9.14
C ASP A 80 -5.78 18.08 9.34
N HIS A 81 -5.06 17.46 10.28
CA HIS A 81 -3.65 17.72 10.59
C HIS A 81 -2.69 17.00 9.62
N TYR A 82 -3.18 16.11 8.75
CA TYR A 82 -2.37 15.43 7.74
C TYR A 82 -2.01 16.37 6.58
N GLY A 83 -0.83 16.16 6.00
CA GLY A 83 -0.43 16.82 4.76
C GLY A 83 -1.24 16.33 3.56
N VAL A 84 -1.08 16.97 2.40
CA VAL A 84 -1.79 16.57 1.16
C VAL A 84 -1.50 15.12 0.80
N VAL A 85 -0.25 14.69 0.96
CA VAL A 85 0.16 13.31 0.71
C VAL A 85 -0.44 12.37 1.76
N GLY A 86 -0.39 12.71 3.04
CA GLY A 86 -1.02 11.91 4.11
C GLY A 86 -2.52 11.73 3.89
N LYS A 87 -3.25 12.79 3.52
CA LYS A 87 -4.68 12.73 3.16
C LYS A 87 -4.94 11.82 1.96
N ALA A 88 -4.13 11.93 0.91
CA ALA A 88 -4.24 11.09 -0.27
C ALA A 88 -3.97 9.60 0.06
N VAL A 89 -2.99 9.31 0.91
CA VAL A 89 -2.68 7.96 1.37
C VAL A 89 -3.82 7.40 2.23
N ALA A 90 -4.31 8.15 3.22
CA ALA A 90 -5.43 7.71 4.06
C ALA A 90 -6.68 7.40 3.22
N LEU A 91 -7.03 8.27 2.28
CA LEU A 91 -8.11 8.01 1.31
C LEU A 91 -7.83 6.78 0.44
N GLY A 92 -6.60 6.62 -0.05
CA GLY A 92 -6.19 5.45 -0.82
C GLY A 92 -6.37 4.14 -0.05
N ILE A 93 -6.02 4.15 1.24
CA ILE A 93 -6.16 2.99 2.14
C ILE A 93 -7.64 2.66 2.35
N THR A 94 -8.49 3.63 2.68
CA THR A 94 -9.93 3.36 2.91
C THR A 94 -10.68 2.98 1.64
N LEU A 95 -10.25 3.51 0.48
CA LEU A 95 -10.72 3.06 -0.82
C LEU A 95 -10.32 1.60 -1.07
N HIS A 96 -9.05 1.26 -0.87
CA HIS A 96 -8.53 -0.10 -1.06
C HIS A 96 -9.15 -1.12 -0.10
N LYS A 97 -9.39 -0.75 1.17
CA LYS A 97 -10.10 -1.57 2.15
C LYS A 97 -11.58 -1.77 1.81
N GLY A 98 -12.14 -1.03 0.86
CA GLY A 98 -13.57 -1.11 0.54
C GLY A 98 -14.47 -0.35 1.52
N THR A 99 -13.93 0.51 2.39
CA THR A 99 -14.70 1.08 3.52
C THR A 99 -15.17 2.52 3.30
N GLN A 100 -14.47 3.31 2.48
CA GLN A 100 -14.73 4.75 2.33
C GLN A 100 -16.17 5.10 1.92
N PHE A 101 -16.75 4.35 0.99
CA PHE A 101 -18.14 4.52 0.52
C PHE A 101 -19.01 3.28 0.81
N GLY A 102 -18.61 2.45 1.76
CA GLY A 102 -19.31 1.21 2.12
C GLY A 102 -19.55 0.29 0.91
N ILE A 103 -20.79 -0.16 0.74
CA ILE A 103 -21.16 -1.17 -0.27
C ILE A 103 -20.84 -0.75 -1.71
N LEU A 104 -20.96 0.55 -2.04
CA LEU A 104 -20.63 1.05 -3.37
C LEU A 104 -19.15 0.78 -3.70
N ASN A 105 -18.27 1.06 -2.73
CA ASN A 105 -16.84 0.84 -2.89
C ASN A 105 -16.52 -0.66 -3.01
N GLN A 106 -17.22 -1.50 -2.25
CA GLN A 106 -17.04 -2.96 -2.30
C GLN A 106 -17.48 -3.55 -3.65
N ILE A 107 -18.63 -3.12 -4.19
CA ILE A 107 -19.10 -3.57 -5.51
C ILE A 107 -18.10 -3.14 -6.59
N LEU A 108 -17.65 -1.89 -6.57
CA LEU A 108 -16.67 -1.40 -7.54
C LEU A 108 -15.35 -2.20 -7.43
N SER A 109 -14.88 -2.44 -6.20
CA SER A 109 -13.68 -3.25 -5.94
C SER A 109 -13.83 -4.68 -6.45
N LEU A 110 -15.00 -5.29 -6.25
CA LEU A 110 -15.32 -6.62 -6.78
C LEU A 110 -15.25 -6.65 -8.31
N LEU A 111 -15.84 -5.67 -8.99
CA LEU A 111 -15.80 -5.59 -10.45
C LEU A 111 -14.37 -5.43 -10.98
N ILE A 112 -13.54 -4.61 -10.32
CA ILE A 112 -12.13 -4.45 -10.66
C ILE A 112 -11.38 -5.78 -10.48
N CYS A 113 -11.57 -6.47 -9.35
CA CYS A 113 -10.96 -7.77 -9.08
C CYS A 113 -11.35 -8.81 -10.14
N LEU A 114 -12.64 -8.89 -10.49
CA LEU A 114 -13.11 -9.76 -11.57
C LEU A 114 -12.48 -9.41 -12.91
N GLY A 115 -12.36 -8.12 -13.23
CA GLY A 115 -11.68 -7.65 -14.44
C GLY A 115 -10.21 -8.10 -14.50
N ILE A 116 -9.46 -7.97 -13.40
CA ILE A 116 -8.07 -8.43 -13.30
C ILE A 116 -7.98 -9.95 -13.51
N ILE A 117 -8.87 -10.72 -12.88
CA ILE A 117 -8.93 -12.18 -13.06
C ILE A 117 -9.19 -12.52 -14.52
N LEU A 118 -10.16 -11.86 -15.17
CA LEU A 118 -10.47 -12.08 -16.58
C LEU A 118 -9.28 -11.75 -17.49
N ILE A 119 -8.55 -10.66 -17.21
CA ILE A 119 -7.33 -10.30 -17.96
C ILE A 119 -6.25 -11.37 -17.77
N ALA A 120 -6.02 -11.84 -16.54
CA ALA A 120 -5.01 -12.87 -16.26
C ALA A 120 -5.36 -14.20 -16.95
N VAL A 121 -6.60 -14.65 -16.82
CA VAL A 121 -7.09 -15.91 -17.43
C VAL A 121 -7.08 -15.81 -18.95
N SER A 122 -7.53 -14.70 -19.52
CA SER A 122 -7.51 -14.50 -20.98
C SER A 122 -6.08 -14.40 -21.52
N GLY A 123 -5.16 -13.76 -20.80
CA GLY A 123 -3.73 -13.74 -21.14
C GLY A 123 -3.12 -15.14 -21.18
N LEU A 124 -3.39 -15.96 -20.15
CA LEU A 124 -2.93 -17.34 -20.09
C LEU A 124 -3.56 -18.21 -21.20
N TYR A 125 -4.86 -18.04 -21.45
CA TYR A 125 -5.57 -18.74 -22.52
C TYR A 125 -5.02 -18.40 -23.91
N LEU A 126 -4.78 -17.11 -24.18
CA LEU A 126 -4.19 -16.65 -25.44
C LEU A 126 -2.75 -17.17 -25.61
N TRP A 127 -1.97 -17.19 -24.53
CA TRP A 127 -0.65 -17.80 -24.53
C TRP A 127 -0.74 -19.30 -24.86
N TRP A 128 -1.63 -20.04 -24.20
CA TRP A 128 -1.79 -21.49 -24.44
C TRP A 128 -2.17 -21.82 -25.88
N LYS A 129 -2.99 -20.97 -26.51
CA LYS A 129 -3.43 -21.13 -27.91
C LYS A 129 -2.34 -20.79 -28.94
N ARG A 130 -1.41 -19.90 -28.60
CA ARG A 130 -0.38 -19.41 -29.53
C ARG A 130 1.04 -19.91 -29.22
N LYS A 131 1.23 -20.68 -28.15
CA LYS A 131 2.53 -21.25 -27.81
C LYS A 131 2.97 -22.29 -28.87
N PRO A 132 4.27 -22.43 -29.14
CA PRO A 132 4.77 -23.45 -30.07
C PRO A 132 4.60 -24.88 -29.52
N ASP A 133 4.28 -25.85 -30.37
CA ASP A 133 3.90 -27.23 -30.00
C ASP A 133 4.95 -28.03 -29.20
N ARG A 134 6.18 -27.51 -29.00
CA ARG A 134 7.27 -28.22 -28.30
C ARG A 134 8.13 -27.32 -27.40
N SER A 135 7.65 -26.13 -27.03
CA SER A 135 8.41 -25.18 -26.19
C SER A 135 7.51 -24.36 -25.27
N LEU A 136 8.08 -23.84 -24.17
CA LEU A 136 7.42 -22.84 -23.32
C LEU A 136 7.73 -21.41 -23.77
N GLY A 137 8.14 -21.24 -25.03
CA GLY A 137 8.51 -19.96 -25.60
C GLY A 137 7.37 -18.96 -25.72
N ALA A 138 7.72 -17.69 -25.72
CA ALA A 138 6.76 -16.62 -25.98
C ALA A 138 6.16 -16.79 -27.40
N PRO A 139 4.83 -16.63 -27.57
CA PRO A 139 4.21 -16.58 -28.88
C PRO A 139 4.90 -15.55 -29.77
N LYS A 140 4.98 -15.83 -31.09
CA LYS A 140 5.50 -14.84 -32.04
C LYS A 140 4.73 -13.53 -31.85
N ALA A 141 5.49 -12.43 -31.71
CA ALA A 141 4.91 -11.11 -31.58
C ALA A 141 3.90 -10.90 -32.73
N ALA A 142 2.69 -10.45 -32.38
CA ALA A 142 1.74 -10.05 -33.40
C ALA A 142 2.36 -8.93 -34.25
N ASP A 143 1.93 -8.78 -35.51
CA ASP A 143 2.27 -7.62 -36.32
C ASP A 143 1.61 -6.37 -35.70
N ILE A 144 2.30 -5.79 -34.72
CA ILE A 144 1.88 -4.57 -34.03
C ILE A 144 2.38 -3.40 -34.87
N SER A 145 1.47 -2.48 -35.20
CA SER A 145 1.83 -1.26 -35.92
C SER A 145 2.90 -0.46 -35.12
N PRO A 146 3.85 0.20 -35.80
CA PRO A 146 4.93 0.94 -35.14
C PRO A 146 4.41 2.05 -34.22
N ARG A 147 3.22 2.59 -34.51
CA ARG A 147 2.53 3.57 -33.66
C ARG A 147 2.08 2.94 -32.34
N ASN A 148 1.43 1.77 -32.38
CA ASN A 148 0.94 1.10 -31.18
C ASN A 148 2.08 0.61 -30.29
N LEU A 149 3.18 0.16 -30.90
CA LEU A 149 4.40 -0.18 -30.16
C LEU A 149 4.97 1.01 -29.39
N ARG A 150 5.01 2.20 -30.01
CA ARG A 150 5.47 3.43 -29.33
C ARG A 150 4.57 3.78 -28.14
N TYR A 151 3.24 3.72 -28.29
CA TYR A 151 2.32 3.97 -27.18
C TYR A 151 2.52 2.97 -26.03
N LEU A 152 2.68 1.68 -26.34
CA LEU A 152 2.95 0.66 -25.34
C LEU A 152 4.24 0.96 -24.56
N LEU A 153 5.32 1.35 -25.26
CA LEU A 153 6.59 1.71 -24.64
C LEU A 153 6.46 2.95 -23.74
N TRP A 154 5.75 3.99 -24.17
CA TRP A 154 5.51 5.17 -23.33
C TRP A 154 4.74 4.83 -22.05
N ILE A 155 3.72 3.98 -22.16
CA ILE A 155 2.99 3.47 -20.99
C ILE A 155 3.95 2.71 -20.07
N LEU A 156 4.77 1.81 -20.60
CA LEU A 156 5.72 1.01 -19.82
C LEU A 156 6.75 1.88 -19.09
N ILE A 157 7.28 2.91 -19.76
CA ILE A 157 8.21 3.86 -19.15
C ILE A 157 7.51 4.65 -18.05
N GLY A 158 6.30 5.16 -18.29
CA GLY A 158 5.52 5.86 -17.29
C GLY A 158 5.27 5.00 -16.04
N PHE A 159 4.86 3.74 -16.23
CA PHE A 159 4.69 2.79 -15.13
C PHE A 159 6.02 2.45 -14.44
N GLY A 160 7.13 2.34 -15.17
CA GLY A 160 8.45 2.07 -14.60
C GLY A 160 8.96 3.22 -13.73
N ILE A 161 8.63 4.47 -14.07
CA ILE A 161 8.94 5.65 -13.25
C ILE A 161 8.05 5.68 -12.00
N LEU A 162 6.75 5.46 -12.18
CA LEU A 162 5.78 5.50 -11.08
C LEU A 162 5.97 4.33 -10.09
N PHE A 163 6.36 3.16 -10.60
CA PHE A 163 6.61 1.94 -9.84
C PHE A 163 8.04 1.45 -10.12
N PRO A 164 9.05 1.99 -9.42
CA PRO A 164 10.47 1.73 -9.73
C PRO A 164 10.84 0.26 -9.65
N LEU A 165 10.20 -0.52 -8.76
CA LEU A 165 10.41 -1.96 -8.68
C LEU A 165 9.94 -2.70 -9.94
N VAL A 166 8.84 -2.25 -10.57
CA VAL A 166 8.38 -2.79 -11.86
C VAL A 166 9.41 -2.47 -12.93
N GLY A 167 9.86 -1.20 -13.03
CA GLY A 167 10.91 -0.80 -13.96
C GLY A 167 12.19 -1.63 -13.80
N LEU A 168 12.65 -1.82 -12.57
CA LEU A 168 13.83 -2.61 -12.25
C LEU A 168 13.65 -4.08 -12.65
N SER A 169 12.51 -4.70 -12.34
CA SER A 169 12.24 -6.09 -12.74
C SER A 169 12.27 -6.30 -14.25
N LEU A 170 11.75 -5.35 -15.04
CA LEU A 170 11.79 -5.40 -16.49
C LEU A 170 13.22 -5.30 -17.03
N ILE A 171 14.05 -4.44 -16.44
CA ILE A 171 15.47 -4.33 -16.78
C ILE A 171 16.20 -5.64 -16.47
N ILE A 172 15.93 -6.25 -15.30
CA ILE A 172 16.52 -7.53 -14.92
C ILE A 172 16.13 -8.63 -15.91
N VAL A 173 14.84 -8.74 -16.25
CA VAL A 173 14.35 -9.71 -17.25
C VAL A 173 15.02 -9.48 -18.61
N TRP A 174 15.16 -8.22 -19.03
CA TRP A 174 15.83 -7.87 -20.28
C TRP A 174 17.32 -8.27 -20.28
N LEU A 175 18.03 -8.04 -19.17
CA LEU A 175 19.43 -8.47 -19.01
C LEU A 175 19.55 -10.00 -19.06
N ILE A 176 18.68 -10.72 -18.37
CA ILE A 176 18.64 -12.19 -18.39
C ILE A 176 18.39 -12.70 -19.81
N ASP A 177 17.42 -12.14 -20.54
CA ASP A 177 17.16 -12.49 -21.93
C ASP A 177 18.40 -12.27 -22.80
N ARG A 178 19.01 -11.08 -22.68
CA ARG A 178 20.12 -10.64 -23.51
C ARG A 178 21.42 -11.43 -23.29
N PHE A 179 21.71 -11.81 -22.04
CA PHE A 179 22.99 -12.41 -21.67
C PHE A 179 22.92 -13.92 -21.45
N ILE A 180 21.77 -14.47 -21.05
CA ILE A 180 21.61 -15.89 -20.71
C ILE A 180 20.80 -16.59 -21.80
N VAL A 181 19.55 -16.18 -22.02
CA VAL A 181 18.60 -16.90 -22.90
C VAL A 181 19.11 -16.95 -24.35
N ARG A 182 19.61 -15.83 -24.88
CA ARG A 182 20.13 -15.77 -26.25
C ARG A 182 21.50 -16.44 -26.45
N LYS A 183 22.28 -16.62 -25.38
CA LYS A 183 23.66 -17.15 -25.45
C LYS A 183 23.75 -18.64 -25.16
N VAL A 184 22.84 -19.21 -24.37
CA VAL A 184 22.89 -20.64 -23.98
C VAL A 184 21.98 -21.47 -24.90
N PRO A 185 22.52 -22.39 -25.74
CA PRO A 185 21.73 -23.13 -26.74
C PRO A 185 20.60 -23.98 -26.14
N ALA A 186 20.84 -24.58 -24.97
CA ALA A 186 19.85 -25.40 -24.26
C ALA A 186 18.63 -24.56 -23.81
N VAL A 187 18.89 -23.36 -23.30
CA VAL A 187 17.86 -22.40 -22.86
C VAL A 187 17.14 -21.79 -24.07
N LYS A 188 17.89 -21.48 -25.13
CA LYS A 188 17.36 -20.99 -26.41
C LYS A 188 16.36 -21.97 -27.04
N THR A 189 16.65 -23.27 -27.00
CA THR A 189 15.79 -24.32 -27.55
C THR A 189 14.53 -24.52 -26.69
N PHE A 190 14.65 -24.38 -25.36
CA PHE A 190 13.54 -24.51 -24.43
C PHE A 190 12.55 -23.33 -24.47
N PHE A 191 13.06 -22.10 -24.62
CA PHE A 191 12.26 -20.87 -24.73
C PHE A 191 11.95 -20.44 -26.17
N ASN A 192 12.37 -21.22 -27.18
CA ASN A 192 12.18 -20.93 -28.60
C ASN A 192 12.54 -19.48 -28.97
N ALA A 193 13.70 -19.02 -28.46
CA ALA A 193 14.19 -17.63 -28.51
C ALA A 193 15.36 -17.44 -29.50
#